data_AF-A0A2H0ADU0-F1
#
_entry.id   AF-A0A2H0ADU0-F1
#
_cell.length_a   1.000
_cell.length_b   1.000
_cell.length_c   1.000
_cell.angle_alpha   90.00
_cell.angle_beta   90.00
_cell.angle_gamma   90.00
#
_symmetry.space_group_name_H-M   'P 1'
#
loop_
_entity.id
_entity.type
_entity.pdbx_description
1 polymer ?
#
loop_
_entity_poly.entity_id
_entity_poly.type
_entity_poly.pdbx_seq_one_letter_code
_entity_poly.pdbx_strand_id
1 'polypeptide(L)'
;MDFAFTKEQLMFKKEIIRFAKKEIVPRVQEHDLKKQFDFESFRKLGEFGILGLHFPEEYGGGGADVITTVMAGEALGEAGVDGGLTLAYGAHTFLCADTIFSHGTEV
;
A
#
# COMPACT_ATOMS: atom_id res chain seq x y z
N MET A 1 1.89 -14.37 -25.54
CA MET A 1 1.49 -13.51 -24.41
C MET A 1 2.30 -13.94 -23.21
N ASP A 2 2.94 -13.01 -22.53
CA ASP A 2 3.72 -13.27 -21.32
C ASP A 2 2.90 -12.85 -20.10
N PHE A 3 2.87 -13.69 -19.07
CA PHE A 3 2.09 -13.51 -17.84
C PHE A 3 3.01 -13.43 -16.60
N ALA A 4 4.33 -13.50 -16.78
CA ALA A 4 5.26 -13.39 -15.68
C ALA A 4 5.33 -11.95 -15.16
N PHE A 5 5.45 -11.80 -13.84
CA PHE A 5 5.82 -10.52 -13.24
C PHE A 5 7.28 -10.19 -13.55
N THR A 6 7.59 -8.89 -13.57
CA THR A 6 8.97 -8.42 -13.74
C THR A 6 9.81 -8.75 -12.50
N LYS A 7 11.14 -8.74 -12.65
CA LYS A 7 12.04 -8.97 -11.51
C LYS A 7 11.88 -7.86 -10.47
N GLU A 8 11.68 -6.64 -10.95
CA GLU A 8 11.51 -5.43 -10.16
C GLU A 8 10.23 -5.53 -9.31
N GLN A 9 9.11 -5.93 -9.90
CA GLN A 9 7.86 -6.21 -9.18
C GLN A 9 8.05 -7.26 -8.09
N LEU A 10 8.69 -8.39 -8.41
CA LEU A 10 8.94 -9.47 -7.45
C LEU A 10 9.91 -9.07 -6.33
N MET A 11 10.90 -8.22 -6.62
CA MET A 11 11.81 -7.67 -5.60
C MET A 11 11.05 -6.74 -4.67
N PHE A 12 10.27 -5.82 -5.22
CA PHE A 12 9.48 -4.86 -4.43
C PHE A 12 8.45 -5.55 -3.54
N LYS A 13 7.73 -6.57 -4.06
CA LYS A 13 6.85 -7.43 -3.26
C LYS A 13 7.55 -8.02 -2.03
N LYS A 14 8.77 -8.54 -2.21
CA LYS A 14 9.58 -9.11 -1.10
C LYS A 14 9.97 -8.06 -0.07
N GLU A 15 10.27 -6.84 -0.51
CA GLU A 15 10.61 -5.72 0.37
C GLU A 15 9.40 -5.30 1.22
N ILE A 16 8.22 -5.18 0.61
CA ILE A 16 6.97 -4.90 1.33
C ILE A 16 6.69 -5.98 2.36
N ILE A 17 6.79 -7.27 1.99
CA ILE A 17 6.56 -8.37 2.94
C ILE A 17 7.53 -8.28 4.13
N ARG A 18 8.81 -8.01 3.86
CA ARG A 18 9.82 -7.87 4.92
C ARG A 18 9.52 -6.70 5.84
N PHE A 19 9.19 -5.54 5.26
CA PHE A 19 8.82 -4.35 5.99
C PHE A 19 7.56 -4.60 6.85
N ALA A 20 6.48 -5.09 6.25
CA ALA A 20 5.22 -5.32 6.92
C ALA A 20 5.36 -6.33 8.07
N LYS A 21 6.06 -7.46 7.86
CA LYS A 21 6.31 -8.44 8.92
C LYS A 21 7.08 -7.87 10.11
N LYS A 22 8.00 -6.93 9.86
CA LYS A 22 8.84 -6.33 10.91
C LYS A 22 8.14 -5.19 11.63
N GLU A 23 7.45 -4.33 10.89
CA GLU A 23 7.05 -3.00 11.37
C GLU A 23 5.54 -2.86 11.61
N ILE A 24 4.72 -3.67 10.93
CA ILE A 24 3.25 -3.53 10.87
C ILE A 24 2.56 -4.69 11.59
N VAL A 25 2.86 -5.94 11.19
CA VAL A 25 2.18 -7.16 11.67
C VAL A 25 2.16 -7.28 13.20
N PRO A 26 3.27 -7.02 13.93
CA PRO A 26 3.25 -7.12 15.40
C PRO A 26 2.28 -6.14 16.07
N ARG A 27 1.97 -5.01 15.41
CA ARG A 27 1.11 -3.97 15.97
C ARG A 27 -0.36 -4.22 15.65
N VAL A 28 -0.66 -4.54 14.40
CA VAL A 28 -2.05 -4.66 13.92
C VAL A 28 -2.79 -5.84 14.55
N GLN A 29 -2.09 -6.91 14.91
CA GLN A 29 -2.70 -8.07 15.59
C GLN A 29 -3.31 -7.69 16.95
N GLU A 30 -2.61 -6.86 17.74
CA GLU A 30 -3.11 -6.40 19.02
C GLU A 30 -4.30 -5.44 18.85
N HIS A 31 -4.22 -4.55 17.86
CA HIS A 31 -5.26 -3.56 17.59
C HIS A 31 -6.54 -4.21 17.05
N ASP A 32 -6.44 -5.22 16.19
CA ASP A 32 -7.57 -5.98 15.67
C ASP A 32 -8.36 -6.67 16.79
N LEU A 33 -7.66 -7.34 17.73
CA LEU A 33 -8.29 -7.95 18.91
C LEU A 33 -9.03 -6.92 19.78
N LYS A 34 -8.54 -5.69 19.81
CA LYS A 34 -9.14 -4.55 20.54
C LYS A 34 -10.19 -3.79 19.72
N LYS A 35 -10.41 -4.16 18.45
CA LYS A 35 -11.28 -3.46 17.48
C LYS A 35 -10.88 -1.99 17.31
N GLN A 36 -9.58 -1.72 17.27
CA GLN A 36 -9.00 -0.41 17.10
C GLN A 36 -8.26 -0.33 15.77
N PHE A 37 -8.29 0.83 15.12
CA PHE A 37 -7.48 1.09 13.95
C PHE A 37 -6.09 1.57 14.37
N ASP A 38 -5.03 0.94 13.86
CA ASP A 38 -3.66 1.36 14.12
C ASP A 38 -3.21 2.45 13.14
N PHE A 39 -3.49 3.70 13.50
CA PHE A 39 -3.08 4.87 12.71
C PHE A 39 -1.58 4.99 12.50
N GLU A 40 -0.77 4.47 13.42
CA GLU A 40 0.69 4.50 13.29
C GLU A 40 1.15 3.52 12.22
N SER A 41 0.58 2.32 12.18
CA SER A 41 0.84 1.39 11.08
C SER A 41 0.43 1.99 9.74
N PHE A 42 -0.71 2.67 9.65
CA PHE A 42 -1.11 3.36 8.42
C PHE A 42 -0.15 4.47 8.01
N ARG A 43 0.32 5.29 8.96
CA ARG A 43 1.34 6.31 8.72
C ARG A 43 2.63 5.70 8.18
N LYS A 44 3.08 4.59 8.77
CA LYS A 44 4.27 3.85 8.29
C LYS A 44 4.11 3.35 6.85
N LEU A 45 2.91 2.96 6.41
CA LEU A 45 2.67 2.62 4.99
C LEU A 45 2.88 3.84 4.08
N GLY A 46 2.48 5.04 4.54
CA GLY A 46 2.72 6.30 3.84
C GLY A 46 4.19 6.68 3.79
N GLU A 47 4.91 6.57 4.91
CA GLU A 47 6.35 6.82 4.98
C GLU A 47 7.17 5.83 4.14
N PHE A 48 6.72 4.58 4.03
CA PHE A 48 7.29 3.59 3.12
C PHE A 48 7.02 3.92 1.64
N GLY A 49 6.00 4.75 1.36
CA GLY A 49 5.71 5.28 0.02
C GLY A 49 4.64 4.52 -0.76
N ILE A 50 4.02 3.48 -0.20
CA ILE A 50 3.06 2.66 -0.96
C ILE A 50 1.68 3.32 -1.10
N LEU A 51 1.31 4.27 -0.24
CA LEU A 51 -0.01 4.91 -0.32
C LEU A 51 -0.22 5.74 -1.60
N GLY A 52 0.85 6.23 -2.21
CA GLY A 52 0.81 7.02 -3.45
C GLY A 52 1.64 6.43 -4.59
N LEU A 53 1.80 5.10 -4.61
CA LEU A 53 2.85 4.45 -5.39
C LEU A 53 2.76 4.71 -6.90
N HIS A 54 1.57 4.70 -7.49
CA HIS A 54 1.39 4.94 -8.93
C HIS A 54 1.14 6.39 -9.32
N PHE A 55 1.02 7.30 -8.34
CA PHE A 55 0.86 8.71 -8.67
C PHE A 55 2.18 9.28 -9.22
N PRO A 56 2.10 10.30 -10.09
CA PRO A 56 3.27 11.01 -10.58
C PRO A 56 4.14 11.59 -9.45
N GLU A 57 5.46 11.63 -9.66
CA GLU A 57 6.42 12.19 -8.70
C GLU A 57 6.15 13.68 -8.40
N GLU A 58 5.60 14.44 -9.35
CA GLU A 58 5.25 15.86 -9.16
C GLU A 58 4.20 16.09 -8.06
N TYR A 59 3.38 15.07 -7.77
CA TYR A 59 2.42 15.06 -6.66
C TYR A 59 2.93 14.30 -5.43
N GLY A 60 4.23 13.96 -5.40
CA GLY A 60 4.85 13.17 -4.33
C GLY A 60 4.58 11.67 -4.39
N GLY A 61 4.13 11.16 -5.54
CA GLY A 61 3.93 9.73 -5.77
C GLY A 61 5.20 8.99 -6.17
N GLY A 62 5.08 7.67 -6.36
CA GLY A 62 6.20 6.78 -6.70
C GLY A 62 6.40 6.50 -8.18
N GLY A 63 5.50 6.96 -9.06
CA GLY A 63 5.57 6.76 -10.51
C GLY A 63 5.50 5.30 -10.98
N ALA A 64 5.07 4.36 -10.13
CA ALA A 64 4.97 2.95 -10.49
C ALA A 64 3.75 2.65 -11.36
N ASP A 65 3.74 1.48 -11.98
CA ASP A 65 2.54 0.99 -12.67
C ASP A 65 1.46 0.49 -11.68
N VAL A 66 0.21 0.39 -12.18
CA VAL A 66 -0.94 -0.07 -11.39
C VAL A 66 -0.78 -1.52 -10.93
N ILE A 67 -0.11 -2.38 -11.72
CA ILE A 67 0.10 -3.78 -11.34
C ILE A 67 1.00 -3.87 -10.10
N THR A 68 2.05 -3.06 -10.05
CA THR A 68 2.97 -2.94 -8.92
C THR A 68 2.24 -2.42 -7.68
N THR A 69 1.32 -1.47 -7.86
CA THR A 69 0.51 -0.92 -6.76
C THR A 69 -0.51 -1.92 -6.21
N VAL A 70 -1.17 -2.70 -7.07
CA VAL A 70 -2.05 -3.78 -6.61
C VAL A 70 -1.24 -4.89 -5.93
N MET A 71 -0.06 -5.23 -6.48
CA MET A 71 0.85 -6.19 -5.88
C MET A 71 1.33 -5.75 -4.49
N ALA A 72 1.48 -4.45 -4.24
CA ALA A 72 1.79 -3.93 -2.91
C ALA A 72 0.70 -4.26 -1.89
N GLY A 73 -0.58 -4.11 -2.26
CA GLY A 73 -1.71 -4.51 -1.42
C GLY A 73 -1.75 -6.02 -1.15
N GLU A 74 -1.52 -6.84 -2.19
CA GLU A 74 -1.41 -8.30 -2.06
C GLU A 74 -0.28 -8.69 -1.09
N ALA A 75 0.87 -8.02 -1.20
CA ALA A 75 2.03 -8.24 -0.34
C ALA A 75 1.76 -7.94 1.13
N LEU A 76 0.95 -6.90 1.44
CA LEU A 76 0.50 -6.63 2.81
C LEU A 76 -0.35 -7.78 3.37
N GLY A 77 -1.31 -8.28 2.57
CA GLY A 77 -2.11 -9.44 2.93
C GLY A 77 -1.27 -10.70 3.15
N GLU A 78 -0.34 -10.99 2.23
CA GLU A 78 0.60 -12.12 2.35
C GLU A 78 1.51 -12.00 3.57
N ALA A 79 1.88 -10.78 3.96
CA ALA A 79 2.67 -10.54 5.16
C ALA A 79 1.90 -10.84 6.46
N GLY A 80 0.56 -10.85 6.41
CA GLY A 80 -0.32 -11.04 7.57
C GLY A 80 -0.81 -9.74 8.20
N VAL A 81 -0.85 -8.64 7.44
CA VAL A 81 -1.51 -7.39 7.87
C VAL A 81 -3.02 -7.63 7.97
N ASP A 82 -3.69 -6.98 8.93
CA ASP A 82 -5.11 -7.17 9.16
C ASP A 82 -5.99 -6.66 8.00
N GLY A 83 -7.23 -7.15 7.96
CA GLY A 83 -8.20 -6.80 6.92
C GLY A 83 -8.60 -5.32 6.92
N GLY A 84 -8.61 -4.68 8.10
CA GLY A 84 -8.96 -3.28 8.24
C GLY A 84 -7.90 -2.35 7.65
N LEU A 85 -6.62 -2.59 7.94
CA LEU A 85 -5.53 -1.79 7.40
C LEU A 85 -5.32 -2.02 5.90
N THR A 86 -5.47 -3.27 5.42
CA THR A 86 -5.41 -3.57 3.98
C THR A 86 -6.57 -2.94 3.20
N LEU A 87 -7.78 -2.92 3.76
CA LEU A 87 -8.91 -2.17 3.19
C LEU A 87 -8.66 -0.66 3.20
N ALA A 88 -8.10 -0.12 4.29
CA ALA A 88 -7.79 1.31 4.40
C ALA A 88 -6.77 1.76 3.35
N TYR A 89 -5.75 0.94 3.04
CA TYR A 89 -4.84 1.16 1.91
C TYR A 89 -5.61 1.34 0.60
N GLY A 90 -6.47 0.38 0.26
CA GLY A 90 -7.25 0.44 -0.98
C GLY A 90 -8.23 1.63 -1.01
N ALA A 91 -8.88 1.93 0.10
CA ALA A 91 -9.79 3.06 0.20
C ALA A 91 -9.08 4.42 0.03
N HIS A 92 -7.90 4.56 0.63
CA HIS A 92 -7.09 5.77 0.49
C HIS A 92 -6.59 5.93 -0.94
N THR A 93 -5.91 4.91 -1.47
CA THR A 93 -5.22 4.99 -2.77
C THR A 93 -6.20 4.98 -3.94
N PHE A 94 -7.13 4.02 -3.99
CA PHE A 94 -7.98 3.81 -5.18
C PHE A 94 -9.33 4.52 -5.12
N LEU A 95 -9.93 4.68 -3.93
CA LEU A 95 -11.27 5.30 -3.84
C LEU A 95 -11.20 6.81 -3.66
N CYS A 96 -10.20 7.29 -2.91
CA CYS A 96 -10.03 8.72 -2.64
C CYS A 96 -9.01 9.35 -3.58
N ALA A 97 -7.73 8.99 -3.46
CA ALA A 97 -6.64 9.67 -4.15
C ALA A 97 -6.76 9.53 -5.67
N ASP A 98 -7.09 8.34 -6.18
CA ASP A 98 -7.33 8.15 -7.63
C ASP A 98 -8.48 8.98 -8.19
N THR A 99 -9.55 9.13 -7.43
CA THR A 99 -10.69 9.96 -7.82
C THR A 99 -10.28 11.43 -7.91
N ILE A 100 -9.49 11.89 -6.95
CA ILE A 100 -8.93 13.26 -6.96
C ILE A 100 -7.95 13.42 -8.12
N PHE A 101 -7.04 12.47 -8.34
CA PHE A 101 -6.08 12.52 -9.43
C PHE A 101 -6.76 12.54 -10.81
N SER A 102 -7.84 11.76 -10.98
CA SER A 102 -8.54 11.63 -12.27
C SER A 102 -9.47 12.80 -12.58
N HIS A 103 -9.96 13.51 -11.57
CA HIS A 103 -11.05 14.50 -11.73
C HIS A 103 -10.79 15.84 -11.07
N GLY A 104 -9.69 15.97 -10.31
CA GLY A 104 -9.24 17.21 -9.70
C GLY A 104 -8.71 18.20 -10.72
N THR A 105 -8.48 19.42 -10.26
CA THR A 105 -7.95 20.53 -11.05
C THR A 105 -6.66 21.02 -10.40
N GLU A 106 -5.68 21.51 -11.20
CA GLU A 106 -4.35 21.99 -10.77
C GLU A 106 -4.34 23.29 -9.94
N VAL A 107 -5.45 23.66 -9.32
CA VAL A 107 -5.69 25.02 -8.78
C VAL A 107 -4.97 25.24 -7.45
#